data_AF-A0A8H6V5K9-F1
#
_entry.id   AF-A0A8H6V5K9-F1
#
_cell.length_a   1.000
_cell.length_b   1.000
_cell.length_c   1.000
_cell.angle_alpha   90.00
_cell.angle_beta   90.00
_cell.angle_gamma   90.00
#
_symmetry.space_group_name_H-M   'P 1'
#
loop_
_entity.id
_entity.type
_entity.pdbx_description
1 polymer ?
#
loop_
_entity_poly.entity_id
_entity_poly.type
_entity_poly.pdbx_seq_one_letter_code
_entity_poly.pdbx_strand_id
1 'polypeptide(L)'
;MYICGRCKAGFDKSVYLAEKAKAALDAANMTFEEADKATSTSSGGGGGSSNSRYSSNSSNSSSNRGCYHRRHLLPLQQAPQPSLVLWPSKKQKREEEIRRDEPRRLLASRCVLLNWKRGIGEGEGLRGGTEGFADDAVKLRPNLTRAQRLREEAKMREKEAKGGGAHCRRRSPAQGNRPRLQKLKGELRKEHLEEVELLQELEERKAVKDAQLHQKRGRGGDPRLSTSQRETSRCRRCRKAAVQPHTGPAVIARKGKREEKRKQRKAAREALNAAQTAFDKANAAVKAVVQERNLYLKELLAEALRKTELLKDLEELKEIKDERLEQKRQLEQTIAGLNEELQAEDAAFREAKTRIAEVVRKLNKEVKDQRLHQKRELEDEIRGLQAEADAAFR
;
A
#
# COMPACT_ATOMS: atom_id res chain seq x y z
N MET A 1 41.55 -16.51 39.91
CA MET A 1 40.11 -16.39 39.60
C MET A 1 39.91 -16.82 38.14
N TYR A 2 39.41 -18.03 37.91
CA TYR A 2 39.08 -18.51 36.56
C TYR A 2 37.58 -18.30 36.32
N ILE A 3 37.24 -17.46 35.35
CA ILE A 3 35.85 -17.27 34.91
C ILE A 3 35.55 -18.35 33.86
N CYS A 4 34.60 -19.22 34.20
CA CYS A 4 34.10 -20.32 33.37
C CYS A 4 33.45 -19.79 32.08
N GLY A 5 34.05 -20.10 30.93
CA GLY A 5 33.60 -19.67 29.60
C GLY A 5 32.47 -20.50 28.98
N ARG A 6 31.52 -21.03 29.77
CA ARG A 6 30.49 -21.98 29.27
C ARG A 6 29.03 -21.59 29.48
N CYS A 7 28.74 -20.31 29.71
CA CYS A 7 27.37 -19.80 29.79
C CYS A 7 27.13 -18.62 28.84
N LYS A 8 27.40 -18.79 27.53
CA LYS A 8 26.74 -17.97 26.50
C LYS A 8 25.36 -18.55 26.26
N ALA A 9 24.43 -18.28 27.18
CA ALA A 9 23.01 -18.37 26.87
C ALA A 9 22.75 -17.36 25.75
N GLY A 10 22.52 -17.87 24.54
CA GLY A 10 22.08 -17.06 23.41
C GLY A 10 20.71 -16.49 23.75
N PHE A 11 20.70 -15.27 24.30
CA PHE A 11 19.50 -14.47 24.36
C PHE A 11 19.21 -14.04 22.93
N ASP A 12 18.38 -14.81 22.24
CA ASP A 12 17.96 -14.53 20.88
C ASP A 12 17.22 -13.19 20.87
N LYS A 13 17.93 -12.15 20.44
CA LYS A 13 17.36 -10.79 20.27
C LYS A 13 16.11 -10.80 19.38
N SER A 14 15.95 -11.81 18.53
CA SER A 14 14.76 -12.03 17.71
C SER A 14 13.50 -12.32 18.54
N VAL A 15 13.61 -13.09 19.63
CA VAL A 15 12.48 -13.40 20.53
C VAL A 15 12.06 -12.15 21.28
N TYR A 16 13.02 -11.39 21.81
CA TYR A 16 12.76 -10.13 22.50
C TYR A 16 12.12 -9.07 21.59
N LEU A 17 12.57 -8.96 20.33
CA LEU A 17 11.97 -8.04 19.37
C LEU A 17 10.57 -8.49 18.92
N ALA A 18 10.32 -9.79 18.80
CA ALA A 18 8.99 -10.32 18.45
C ALA A 18 7.97 -10.08 19.57
N GLU A 19 8.34 -10.30 20.84
CA GLU A 19 7.47 -9.99 21.98
C GLU A 19 7.19 -8.49 22.09
N LYS A 20 8.20 -7.64 21.85
CA LYS A 20 8.03 -6.19 21.87
C LYS A 20 7.14 -5.68 20.73
N ALA A 21 7.22 -6.31 19.54
CA ALA A 21 6.34 -5.99 18.42
C ALA A 21 4.90 -6.43 18.67
N LYS A 22 4.70 -7.61 19.29
CA LYS A 22 3.37 -8.09 19.68
C LYS A 22 2.71 -7.19 20.72
N ALA A 23 3.45 -6.79 21.76
CA ALA A 23 2.95 -5.86 22.78
C ALA A 23 2.57 -4.48 22.20
N ALA A 24 3.32 -3.99 21.21
CA ALA A 24 2.97 -2.74 20.52
C ALA A 24 1.71 -2.87 19.66
N LEU A 25 1.49 -4.03 19.04
CA LEU A 25 0.29 -4.31 18.24
C LEU A 25 -0.97 -4.44 19.13
N ASP A 26 -0.83 -5.14 20.26
CA ASP A 26 -1.92 -5.30 21.23
C ASP A 26 -2.30 -3.95 21.86
N ALA A 27 -1.32 -3.08 22.16
CA ALA A 27 -1.58 -1.72 22.63
C ALA A 27 -2.29 -0.84 21.58
N ALA A 28 -1.93 -0.96 20.30
CA ALA A 28 -2.60 -0.23 19.22
C ALA A 28 -4.05 -0.68 19.03
N ASN A 29 -4.34 -1.98 19.16
CA ASN A 29 -5.70 -2.51 19.04
C ASN A 29 -6.61 -2.05 20.19
N MET A 30 -6.08 -1.94 21.42
CA MET A 30 -6.83 -1.39 22.55
C MET A 30 -7.24 0.07 22.31
N THR A 31 -6.38 0.89 21.69
CA THR A 31 -6.70 2.29 21.40
C THR A 31 -7.77 2.46 20.30
N PHE A 32 -7.93 1.47 19.42
CA PHE A 32 -8.93 1.51 18.35
C PHE A 32 -10.33 1.17 18.88
N GLU A 33 -10.45 0.19 19.78
CA GLU A 33 -11.74 -0.16 20.41
C GLU A 33 -12.26 0.92 21.37
N GLU A 34 -11.38 1.69 22.03
CA GLU A 34 -11.80 2.84 22.83
C GLU A 34 -12.24 4.04 21.98
N ALA A 35 -11.63 4.24 20.80
CA ALA A 35 -12.05 5.29 19.87
C ALA A 35 -13.46 5.03 19.28
N ASP A 36 -13.81 3.77 19.02
CA ASP A 36 -15.14 3.42 18.52
C ASP A 36 -16.25 3.55 19.58
N LYS A 37 -15.93 3.36 20.88
CA LYS A 37 -16.86 3.64 21.99
C LYS A 37 -17.02 5.13 22.28
N ALA A 38 -16.01 5.96 22.04
CA ALA A 38 -16.10 7.40 22.26
C ALA A 38 -16.92 8.13 21.18
N THR A 39 -17.13 7.52 20.00
CA THR A 39 -17.79 8.18 18.86
C THR A 39 -19.30 7.91 18.79
N SER A 40 -19.88 7.14 19.74
CA SER A 40 -21.29 6.71 19.71
C SER A 40 -22.21 7.30 20.80
N THR A 41 -21.77 8.33 21.55
CA THR A 41 -22.63 9.04 22.52
C THR A 41 -22.81 10.52 22.19
N SER A 42 -23.69 10.83 21.23
CA SER A 42 -24.41 12.11 21.21
C SER A 42 -25.70 12.00 20.37
N SER A 43 -26.81 12.48 20.93
CA SER A 43 -28.23 12.39 20.51
C SER A 43 -28.87 11.02 20.84
N GLY A 44 -29.86 10.86 21.71
CA GLY A 44 -30.87 11.77 22.24
C GLY A 44 -32.26 11.32 21.72
N GLY A 45 -33.11 10.74 22.58
CA GLY A 45 -34.54 10.59 22.29
C GLY A 45 -35.17 9.23 22.59
N GLY A 46 -35.71 9.12 23.81
CA GLY A 46 -36.86 8.35 24.31
C GLY A 46 -37.56 7.28 23.47
N GLY A 47 -37.98 6.23 24.20
CA GLY A 47 -39.30 5.61 23.96
C GLY A 47 -39.31 4.09 23.86
N GLY A 48 -39.58 3.43 25.00
CA GLY A 48 -40.44 2.24 25.08
C GLY A 48 -39.93 0.92 24.49
N SER A 49 -39.68 -0.06 25.37
CA SER A 49 -40.12 -1.44 25.10
C SER A 49 -39.97 -2.32 26.33
N SER A 50 -41.10 -2.60 26.96
CA SER A 50 -41.29 -3.75 27.84
C SER A 50 -41.79 -4.91 26.99
N ASN A 51 -40.97 -5.94 26.76
CA ASN A 51 -41.46 -7.25 26.34
C ASN A 51 -40.51 -8.36 26.79
N SER A 52 -40.66 -8.75 28.06
CA SER A 52 -40.10 -9.98 28.62
C SER A 52 -41.05 -11.15 28.31
N ARG A 53 -40.80 -11.85 27.21
CA ARG A 53 -41.28 -13.22 27.00
C ARG A 53 -40.16 -13.96 26.29
N TYR A 54 -39.52 -14.90 26.97
CA TYR A 54 -39.28 -16.24 26.43
C TYR A 54 -38.88 -17.17 27.57
N SER A 55 -39.69 -18.20 27.71
CA SER A 55 -39.59 -19.33 28.60
C SER A 55 -38.30 -20.12 28.39
N SER A 56 -37.75 -20.67 29.46
CA SER A 56 -36.83 -21.81 29.39
C SER A 56 -37.25 -22.83 30.44
N ASN A 57 -38.21 -23.66 30.03
CA ASN A 57 -38.42 -25.00 30.58
C ASN A 57 -37.37 -25.92 29.93
N SER A 58 -36.59 -26.63 30.74
CA SER A 58 -35.90 -27.85 30.31
C SER A 58 -35.71 -28.75 31.52
N SER A 59 -36.60 -29.72 31.62
CA SER A 59 -36.56 -30.83 32.56
C SER A 59 -35.65 -31.93 32.02
N ASN A 60 -34.87 -32.53 32.93
CA ASN A 60 -34.50 -33.96 33.02
C ASN A 60 -34.32 -34.80 31.74
N SER A 61 -33.17 -35.48 31.67
CA SER A 61 -33.11 -36.92 31.38
C SER A 61 -31.79 -37.53 31.85
N SER A 62 -31.89 -38.36 32.88
CA SER A 62 -30.96 -39.41 33.29
C SER A 62 -30.65 -40.41 32.16
N SER A 63 -29.44 -40.97 32.13
CA SER A 63 -29.17 -42.41 32.40
C SER A 63 -27.94 -43.00 31.66
N ASN A 64 -27.09 -43.65 32.47
CA ASN A 64 -26.46 -44.97 32.31
C ASN A 64 -25.59 -45.37 31.08
N ARG A 65 -24.34 -45.73 31.43
CA ARG A 65 -23.63 -47.01 31.26
C ARG A 65 -23.31 -47.56 29.86
N GLY A 66 -22.03 -47.96 29.74
CA GLY A 66 -21.52 -49.03 28.88
C GLY A 66 -20.69 -48.52 27.70
N CYS A 67 -19.61 -49.14 27.23
CA CYS A 67 -18.88 -50.35 27.61
C CYS A 67 -17.55 -50.27 26.84
N TYR A 68 -16.46 -50.66 27.50
CA TYR A 68 -15.13 -50.82 26.90
C TYR A 68 -15.18 -51.79 25.72
N HIS A 69 -14.64 -51.42 24.55
CA HIS A 69 -14.12 -52.38 23.58
C HIS A 69 -12.82 -51.91 22.95
N ARG A 70 -11.74 -52.61 23.33
CA ARG A 70 -10.43 -52.66 22.67
C ARG A 70 -10.60 -52.95 21.18
N ARG A 71 -9.95 -52.16 20.32
CA ARG A 71 -9.63 -52.58 18.95
C ARG A 71 -8.15 -52.88 18.85
N HIS A 72 -7.87 -54.10 18.42
CA HIS A 72 -6.55 -54.60 18.07
C HIS A 72 -6.00 -53.80 16.86
N LEU A 73 -4.77 -53.33 16.98
CA LEU A 73 -3.98 -52.76 15.89
C LEU A 73 -3.38 -53.93 15.08
N LEU A 74 -3.64 -53.95 13.77
CA LEU A 74 -2.88 -54.74 12.79
C LEU A 74 -1.64 -53.94 12.34
N PRO A 75 -0.53 -54.61 11.97
CA PRO A 75 0.67 -53.93 11.49
C PRO A 75 0.49 -53.54 10.01
N LEU A 76 0.50 -52.23 9.74
CA LEU A 76 0.61 -51.68 8.39
C LEU A 76 2.05 -51.83 7.90
N GLN A 77 2.21 -52.55 6.80
CA GLN A 77 3.44 -52.67 6.02
C GLN A 77 3.95 -51.28 5.59
N GLN A 78 5.26 -51.10 5.72
CA GLN A 78 6.02 -49.94 5.26
C GLN A 78 5.90 -49.77 3.74
N ALA A 79 5.34 -48.64 3.31
CA ALA A 79 5.55 -48.12 1.96
C ALA A 79 6.90 -47.37 1.90
N PRO A 80 7.61 -47.40 0.75
CA PRO A 80 8.89 -46.72 0.58
C PRO A 80 8.72 -45.19 0.66
N GLN A 81 9.56 -44.55 1.48
CA GLN A 81 9.62 -43.10 1.65
C GLN A 81 10.07 -42.44 0.32
N PRO A 82 9.30 -41.52 -0.27
CA PRO A 82 9.81 -40.68 -1.33
C PRO A 82 10.82 -39.69 -0.73
N SER A 83 12.05 -39.71 -1.24
CA SER A 83 13.10 -38.75 -0.88
C SER A 83 12.59 -37.32 -1.09
N LEU A 84 12.39 -36.60 0.02
CA LEU A 84 12.09 -35.17 0.06
C LEU A 84 13.24 -34.39 -0.58
N VAL A 85 13.11 -34.10 -1.88
CA VAL A 85 13.86 -33.03 -2.51
C VAL A 85 13.28 -31.73 -1.98
N LEU A 86 13.95 -31.18 -0.95
CA LEU A 86 13.59 -29.93 -0.31
C LEU A 86 13.84 -28.80 -1.32
N TRP A 87 12.81 -28.39 -2.04
CA TRP A 87 12.85 -27.17 -2.83
C TRP A 87 13.05 -26.00 -1.86
N PRO A 88 14.15 -25.22 -1.95
CA PRO A 88 14.37 -24.11 -1.05
C PRO A 88 13.22 -23.12 -1.21
N SER A 89 12.57 -22.80 -0.09
CA SER A 89 11.42 -21.90 -0.10
C SER A 89 11.83 -20.56 -0.74
N LYS A 90 10.88 -19.87 -1.40
CA LYS A 90 11.13 -18.55 -2.00
C LYS A 90 11.78 -17.55 -1.02
N LYS A 91 11.57 -17.75 0.29
CA LYS A 91 12.19 -16.96 1.36
C LYS A 91 13.70 -17.22 1.47
N GLN A 92 14.15 -18.48 1.42
CA GLN A 92 15.58 -18.83 1.41
C GLN A 92 16.29 -18.30 0.16
N LYS A 93 15.64 -18.38 -1.01
CA LYS A 93 16.24 -17.86 -2.25
C LYS A 93 16.47 -16.34 -2.17
N ARG A 94 15.53 -15.60 -1.57
CA ARG A 94 15.64 -14.15 -1.37
C ARG A 94 16.69 -13.79 -0.31
N GLU A 95 16.79 -14.54 0.78
CA GLU A 95 17.83 -14.34 1.80
C GLU A 95 19.23 -14.63 1.24
N GLU A 96 19.38 -15.65 0.40
CA GLU A 96 20.65 -15.97 -0.24
C GLU A 96 21.06 -14.92 -1.30
N GLU A 97 20.09 -14.37 -2.03
CA GLU A 97 20.31 -13.25 -2.96
C GLU A 97 20.76 -11.99 -2.23
N ILE A 98 20.13 -11.64 -1.10
CA ILE A 98 20.56 -10.53 -0.23
C ILE A 98 21.99 -10.77 0.28
N ARG A 99 22.32 -11.99 0.71
CA ARG A 99 23.66 -12.35 1.19
C ARG A 99 24.74 -12.23 0.10
N ARG A 100 24.40 -12.50 -1.16
CA ARG A 100 25.32 -12.37 -2.30
C ARG A 100 25.53 -10.91 -2.71
N ASP A 101 24.53 -10.05 -2.53
CA ASP A 101 24.60 -8.64 -2.91
C ASP A 101 25.19 -7.71 -1.84
N GLU A 102 25.19 -8.13 -0.58
CA GLU A 102 25.72 -7.35 0.55
C GLU A 102 27.21 -6.96 0.40
N PRO A 103 28.13 -7.84 -0.03
CA PRO A 103 29.52 -7.46 -0.28
C PRO A 103 29.68 -6.43 -1.42
N ARG A 104 28.82 -6.50 -2.45
CA ARG A 104 28.83 -5.56 -3.58
C ARG A 104 28.33 -4.18 -3.16
N ARG A 105 27.30 -4.12 -2.31
CA ARG A 105 26.82 -2.87 -1.72
C ARG A 105 27.86 -2.21 -0.84
N LEU A 106 28.54 -2.99 0.01
CA LEU A 106 29.62 -2.47 0.87
C LEU A 106 30.81 -1.94 0.06
N LEU A 107 31.17 -2.59 -1.04
CA LEU A 107 32.20 -2.09 -1.97
C LEU A 107 31.78 -0.80 -2.67
N ALA A 108 30.53 -0.70 -3.14
CA ALA A 108 30.02 0.51 -3.78
C ALA A 108 29.99 1.71 -2.81
N SER A 109 29.54 1.51 -1.57
CA SER A 109 29.56 2.56 -0.54
C SER A 109 30.98 2.99 -0.17
N ARG A 110 31.94 2.06 -0.18
CA ARG A 110 33.36 2.37 0.08
C ARG A 110 34.00 3.17 -1.05
N CYS A 111 33.66 2.91 -2.31
CA CYS A 111 34.13 3.70 -3.45
C CYS A 111 33.62 5.15 -3.43
N VAL A 112 32.35 5.36 -3.04
CA VAL A 112 31.78 6.72 -2.91
C VAL A 112 32.48 7.51 -1.78
N LEU A 113 32.76 6.88 -0.65
CA LEU A 113 33.48 7.50 0.47
C LEU A 113 34.95 7.83 0.13
N LEU A 114 35.61 7.01 -0.68
CA LEU A 114 36.99 7.27 -1.12
C LEU A 114 37.05 8.40 -2.16
N ASN A 115 36.10 8.47 -3.09
CA ASN A 115 36.02 9.58 -4.04
C ASN A 115 35.64 10.91 -3.36
N TRP A 116 34.77 10.87 -2.33
CA TRP A 116 34.43 12.06 -1.56
C TRP A 116 35.62 12.60 -0.76
N LYS A 117 36.47 11.71 -0.21
CA LYS A 117 37.72 12.12 0.44
C LYS A 117 38.79 12.66 -0.51
N ARG A 118 38.79 12.24 -1.78
CA ARG A 118 39.71 12.77 -2.80
C ARG A 118 39.30 14.12 -3.37
N GLY A 119 38.03 14.51 -3.26
CA GLY A 119 37.53 15.79 -3.79
C GLY A 119 37.74 17.03 -2.90
N ILE A 120 38.35 16.90 -1.71
CA ILE A 120 38.44 17.99 -0.72
C ILE A 120 39.89 18.51 -0.52
N GLY A 121 40.89 17.91 -1.16
CA GLY A 121 42.27 18.36 -0.97
C GLY A 121 43.13 18.12 -2.19
N GLU A 122 43.18 19.12 -3.08
CA GLU A 122 44.29 19.45 -3.98
C GLU A 122 43.90 20.71 -4.78
N GLY A 123 43.78 21.83 -4.05
CA GLY A 123 43.76 23.17 -4.61
C GLY A 123 45.12 23.82 -4.38
N GLU A 124 46.18 23.27 -4.99
CA GLU A 124 47.51 23.87 -4.99
C GLU A 124 47.80 24.51 -6.35
N GLY A 125 48.08 25.82 -6.30
CA GLY A 125 49.20 26.35 -7.08
C GLY A 125 48.90 26.98 -8.44
N LEU A 126 48.15 28.08 -8.47
CA LEU A 126 48.46 29.15 -9.44
C LEU A 126 48.63 30.49 -8.71
N ARG A 127 49.90 30.74 -8.40
CA ARG A 127 50.49 31.96 -7.87
C ARG A 127 50.76 32.88 -9.06
N GLY A 128 50.21 34.08 -9.07
CA GLY A 128 50.63 35.12 -10.03
C GLY A 128 49.62 36.26 -10.14
N GLY A 129 50.01 37.45 -9.71
CA GLY A 129 49.31 38.70 -10.05
C GLY A 129 48.74 39.45 -8.84
N THR A 130 49.61 39.87 -7.92
CA THR A 130 49.34 41.04 -7.09
C THR A 130 49.55 42.28 -7.93
N GLU A 131 48.49 43.06 -8.18
CA GLU A 131 48.51 44.52 -8.09
C GLU A 131 47.12 45.12 -8.32
N GLY A 132 46.66 45.86 -7.32
CA GLY A 132 45.68 46.93 -7.45
C GLY A 132 44.23 46.52 -7.65
N PHE A 133 43.50 46.27 -6.55
CA PHE A 133 42.09 46.67 -6.39
C PHE A 133 41.72 46.54 -4.91
N ALA A 134 42.22 47.49 -4.12
CA ALA A 134 41.62 47.84 -2.84
C ALA A 134 40.79 49.09 -3.11
N ASP A 135 39.46 48.96 -3.05
CA ASP A 135 38.51 49.97 -2.59
C ASP A 135 37.10 49.48 -2.94
N ASP A 136 36.62 48.51 -2.15
CA ASP A 136 35.22 48.36 -1.76
C ASP A 136 35.13 47.29 -0.66
N ALA A 137 35.95 47.47 0.37
CA ALA A 137 35.83 46.72 1.61
C ALA A 137 34.75 47.37 2.46
N VAL A 138 33.62 46.66 2.56
CA VAL A 138 32.67 46.68 3.67
C VAL A 138 33.39 47.11 4.96
N LYS A 139 32.90 48.17 5.62
CA LYS A 139 33.36 48.70 6.91
C LYS A 139 33.33 47.62 8.01
N LEU A 140 34.28 46.69 7.99
CA LEU A 140 34.54 45.76 9.07
C LEU A 140 35.40 46.50 10.10
N ARG A 141 34.80 46.75 11.27
CA ARG A 141 35.46 47.36 12.43
C ARG A 141 36.67 46.51 12.83
N PRO A 142 37.92 46.97 12.71
CA PRO A 142 39.09 46.09 12.80
C PRO A 142 39.54 45.76 14.22
N ASN A 143 38.91 46.29 15.27
CA ASN A 143 39.39 46.14 16.66
C ASN A 143 38.45 45.34 17.58
N LEU A 144 37.76 44.33 17.07
CA LEU A 144 37.04 43.38 17.93
C LEU A 144 37.97 42.24 18.36
N THR A 145 38.19 42.15 19.67
CA THR A 145 38.90 41.02 20.30
C THR A 145 38.24 39.70 19.90
N ARG A 146 39.00 38.60 19.86
CA ARG A 146 38.49 37.26 19.47
C ARG A 146 37.22 36.88 20.26
N ALA A 147 37.13 37.27 21.53
CA ALA A 147 35.97 37.05 22.37
C ALA A 147 34.72 37.83 21.89
N GLN A 148 34.88 39.03 21.35
CA GLN A 148 33.77 39.81 20.81
C GLN A 148 33.29 39.26 19.47
N ARG A 149 34.17 38.74 18.60
CA ARG A 149 33.77 38.07 17.36
C ARG A 149 32.93 36.82 17.64
N LEU A 150 33.33 36.00 18.61
CA LEU A 150 32.55 34.82 19.00
C LEU A 150 31.18 35.18 19.59
N ARG A 151 31.07 36.32 20.30
CA ARG A 151 29.78 36.81 20.79
C ARG A 151 28.88 37.33 19.67
N GLU A 152 29.45 37.98 18.65
CA GLU A 152 28.67 38.41 17.48
C GLU A 152 28.26 37.23 16.59
N GLU A 153 29.13 36.25 16.37
CA GLU A 153 28.76 35.00 15.69
C GLU A 153 27.66 34.24 16.44
N ALA A 154 27.73 34.18 17.76
CA ALA A 154 26.68 33.57 18.57
C ALA A 154 25.34 34.33 18.43
N LYS A 155 25.37 35.67 18.40
CA LYS A 155 24.16 36.49 18.18
C LYS A 155 23.60 36.32 16.76
N MET A 156 24.45 36.15 15.75
CA MET A 156 24.00 35.88 14.38
C MET A 156 23.35 34.49 14.28
N ARG A 157 23.94 33.47 14.89
CA ARG A 157 23.33 32.12 14.96
C ARG A 157 22.03 32.08 15.75
N GLU A 158 21.92 32.86 16.82
CA GLU A 158 20.68 32.98 17.59
C GLU A 158 19.59 33.72 16.81
N LYS A 159 19.96 34.72 16.00
CA LYS A 159 19.04 35.38 15.05
C LYS A 159 18.63 34.46 13.91
N GLU A 160 19.49 33.60 13.40
CA GLU A 160 19.13 32.58 12.40
C GLU A 160 18.19 31.52 13.02
N ALA A 161 18.46 31.08 14.25
CA ALA A 161 17.61 30.13 14.96
C ALA A 161 16.22 30.70 15.30
N LYS A 162 16.11 32.01 15.55
CA LYS A 162 14.82 32.68 15.84
C LYS A 162 14.15 33.32 14.63
N GLY A 163 14.89 33.54 13.53
CA GLY A 163 14.44 34.23 12.32
C GLY A 163 13.99 33.32 11.17
N GLY A 164 14.18 32.00 11.27
CA GLY A 164 13.77 31.01 10.25
C GLY A 164 12.27 30.67 10.20
N GLY A 165 11.42 31.45 10.89
CA GLY A 165 9.96 31.31 10.88
C GLY A 165 9.28 32.12 9.77
N ALA A 166 9.93 32.35 8.63
CA ALA A 166 9.22 32.86 7.46
C ALA A 166 8.24 31.76 7.02
N HIS A 167 6.95 32.03 7.23
CA HIS A 167 5.84 31.26 6.68
C HIS A 167 6.03 31.09 5.16
N CYS A 168 6.73 30.03 4.76
CA CYS A 168 6.56 29.42 3.46
C CYS A 168 5.11 28.94 3.44
N ARG A 169 4.19 29.80 2.98
CA ARG A 169 2.94 29.37 2.38
C ARG A 169 3.34 28.42 1.24
N ARG A 170 3.49 27.13 1.57
CA ARG A 170 3.49 26.05 0.60
C ARG A 170 2.19 26.26 -0.17
N ARG A 171 2.31 26.84 -1.37
CA ARG A 171 1.27 26.72 -2.38
C ARG A 171 1.14 25.22 -2.60
N SER A 172 0.13 24.63 -1.97
CA SER A 172 -0.27 23.25 -2.22
C SER A 172 -0.36 23.08 -3.73
N PRO A 173 0.30 22.07 -4.33
CA PRO A 173 0.21 21.86 -5.76
C PRO A 173 -1.26 21.69 -6.13
N ALA A 174 -1.72 22.62 -6.97
CA ALA A 174 -3.06 22.71 -7.52
C ALA A 174 -3.50 21.35 -8.07
N GLN A 175 -4.57 20.76 -7.55
CA GLN A 175 -5.93 20.74 -8.11
C GLN A 175 -6.11 20.19 -9.55
N GLY A 176 -5.06 19.84 -10.30
CA GLY A 176 -5.16 19.39 -11.70
C GLY A 176 -5.82 18.02 -11.92
N ASN A 177 -5.72 17.09 -10.95
CA ASN A 177 -6.19 15.70 -11.14
C ASN A 177 -7.52 15.37 -10.45
N ARG A 178 -8.12 16.32 -9.72
CA ARG A 178 -9.44 16.13 -9.08
C ARG A 178 -10.57 15.81 -10.06
N PRO A 179 -10.64 16.43 -11.27
CA PRO A 179 -11.71 16.14 -12.23
C PRO A 179 -11.64 14.71 -12.80
N ARG A 180 -10.42 14.21 -13.09
CA ARG A 180 -10.22 12.85 -13.63
C ARG A 180 -10.60 11.77 -12.62
N LEU A 181 -10.19 11.93 -11.35
CA LEU A 181 -10.55 11.01 -10.27
C LEU A 181 -12.06 11.01 -9.96
N GLN A 182 -12.74 12.16 -10.09
CA GLN A 182 -14.20 12.20 -9.95
C GLN A 182 -14.92 11.52 -11.12
N LYS A 183 -14.40 11.65 -12.35
CA LYS A 183 -14.96 10.99 -13.53
C LYS A 183 -14.83 9.46 -13.43
N LEU A 184 -13.64 8.97 -13.07
CA LEU A 184 -13.41 7.54 -12.82
C LEU A 184 -14.30 6.99 -11.68
N LYS A 185 -14.47 7.74 -10.59
CA LYS A 185 -15.41 7.35 -9.52
C LYS A 185 -16.86 7.33 -9.98
N GLY A 186 -17.24 8.16 -10.94
CA GLY A 186 -18.58 8.16 -11.56
C GLY A 186 -18.80 6.95 -12.46
N GLU A 187 -17.81 6.59 -13.27
CA GLU A 187 -17.84 5.42 -14.16
C GLU A 187 -17.89 4.12 -13.34
N LEU A 188 -17.06 3.98 -12.31
CA LEU A 188 -17.07 2.80 -11.43
C LEU A 188 -18.42 2.62 -10.69
N ARG A 189 -19.08 3.72 -10.32
CA ARG A 189 -20.41 3.68 -9.71
C ARG A 189 -21.49 3.24 -10.69
N LYS A 190 -21.37 3.59 -11.97
CA LYS A 190 -22.30 3.13 -13.02
C LYS A 190 -22.15 1.63 -13.26
N GLU A 191 -20.92 1.15 -13.44
CA GLU A 191 -20.66 -0.29 -13.63
C GLU A 191 -21.18 -1.11 -12.44
N HIS A 192 -21.00 -0.62 -11.20
CA HIS A 192 -21.52 -1.31 -10.03
C HIS A 192 -23.06 -1.31 -9.95
N LEU A 193 -23.73 -0.25 -10.40
CA LEU A 193 -25.19 -0.21 -10.48
C LEU A 193 -25.73 -1.17 -11.56
N GLU A 194 -25.08 -1.22 -12.73
CA GLU A 194 -25.41 -2.17 -13.80
C GLU A 194 -25.22 -3.63 -13.34
N GLU A 195 -24.16 -3.92 -12.56
CA GLU A 195 -23.94 -5.24 -11.98
C GLU A 195 -25.04 -5.63 -10.98
N VAL A 196 -25.49 -4.68 -10.14
CA VAL A 196 -26.59 -4.90 -9.19
C VAL A 196 -27.92 -5.14 -9.91
N GLU A 197 -28.22 -4.38 -10.98
CA GLU A 197 -29.42 -4.61 -11.80
C GLU A 197 -29.40 -5.99 -12.47
N LEU A 198 -28.26 -6.41 -13.03
CA LEU A 198 -28.10 -7.75 -13.62
C LEU A 198 -28.28 -8.87 -12.59
N LEU A 199 -27.78 -8.69 -11.36
CA LEU A 199 -27.99 -9.66 -10.27
C LEU A 199 -29.47 -9.76 -9.88
N GLN A 200 -30.17 -8.62 -9.83
CA GLN A 200 -31.60 -8.57 -9.54
C GLN A 200 -32.43 -9.26 -10.63
N GLU A 201 -32.13 -9.03 -11.91
CA GLU A 201 -32.77 -9.75 -13.03
C GLU A 201 -32.53 -11.28 -12.96
N LEU A 202 -31.33 -11.71 -12.56
CA LEU A 202 -31.01 -13.13 -12.41
C LEU A 202 -31.78 -13.77 -11.24
N GLU A 203 -31.99 -13.06 -10.15
CA GLU A 203 -32.83 -13.51 -9.03
C GLU A 203 -34.30 -13.62 -9.43
N GLU A 204 -34.84 -12.65 -10.15
CA GLU A 204 -36.20 -12.70 -10.69
C GLU A 204 -36.38 -13.87 -11.66
N ARG A 205 -35.41 -14.11 -12.56
CA ARG A 205 -35.43 -15.28 -13.47
C ARG A 205 -35.39 -16.61 -12.72
N LYS A 206 -34.66 -16.68 -11.60
CA LYS A 206 -34.69 -17.87 -10.71
C LYS A 206 -36.05 -18.05 -10.06
N ALA A 207 -36.63 -16.98 -9.50
CA ALA A 207 -37.94 -17.02 -8.87
C ALA A 207 -39.03 -17.47 -9.86
N VAL A 208 -39.00 -16.99 -11.10
CA VAL A 208 -39.93 -17.42 -12.16
C VAL A 208 -39.75 -18.90 -12.49
N LYS A 209 -38.50 -19.40 -12.61
CA LYS A 209 -38.25 -20.83 -12.85
C LYS A 209 -38.76 -21.69 -11.69
N ASP A 210 -38.55 -21.28 -10.45
CA ASP A 210 -39.03 -22.00 -9.28
C ASP A 210 -40.57 -22.01 -9.21
N ALA A 211 -41.21 -20.88 -9.52
CA ALA A 211 -42.67 -20.80 -9.65
C ALA A 211 -43.22 -21.73 -10.74
N GLN A 212 -42.57 -21.80 -11.91
CA GLN A 212 -42.94 -22.73 -12.99
C GLN A 212 -42.78 -24.20 -12.56
N LEU A 213 -41.73 -24.53 -11.81
CA LEU A 213 -41.53 -25.88 -11.26
C LEU A 213 -42.62 -26.24 -10.23
N HIS A 214 -42.99 -25.31 -9.36
CA HIS A 214 -44.11 -25.50 -8.43
C HIS A 214 -45.45 -25.66 -9.16
N GLN A 215 -45.70 -24.91 -10.23
CA GLN A 215 -46.91 -25.04 -11.04
C GLN A 215 -46.99 -26.37 -11.78
N LYS A 216 -45.86 -26.86 -12.31
CA LYS A 216 -45.77 -28.21 -12.92
C LYS A 216 -45.99 -29.33 -11.90
N ARG A 217 -45.55 -29.15 -10.65
CA ARG A 217 -45.80 -30.10 -9.56
C ARG A 217 -47.24 -30.04 -9.03
N GLY A 218 -47.89 -28.87 -9.08
CA GLY A 218 -49.27 -28.67 -8.62
C GLY A 218 -50.36 -29.17 -9.57
N ARG A 219 -50.10 -29.27 -10.88
CA ARG A 219 -51.10 -29.71 -11.87
C ARG A 219 -51.17 -31.23 -12.12
N GLY A 220 -50.34 -32.03 -11.44
CA GLY A 220 -50.35 -33.50 -11.52
C GLY A 220 -51.21 -34.19 -10.46
N GLY A 221 -51.89 -33.44 -9.59
CA GLY A 221 -52.90 -33.99 -8.70
C GLY A 221 -54.19 -34.21 -9.47
N ASP A 222 -54.42 -35.44 -9.93
CA ASP A 222 -55.71 -35.88 -10.48
C ASP A 222 -56.87 -35.34 -9.63
N PRO A 223 -57.76 -34.49 -10.17
CA PRO A 223 -58.99 -34.09 -9.48
C PRO A 223 -60.00 -35.25 -9.38
N ARG A 224 -59.65 -36.45 -9.84
CA ARG A 224 -60.51 -37.63 -9.88
C ARG A 224 -60.36 -38.50 -8.64
N LEU A 225 -60.56 -37.92 -7.47
CA LEU A 225 -61.21 -38.65 -6.38
C LEU A 225 -62.39 -37.81 -5.91
N SER A 226 -63.40 -37.80 -6.78
CA SER A 226 -64.77 -37.42 -6.50
C SER A 226 -65.21 -37.98 -5.15
N THR A 227 -65.68 -37.10 -4.30
CA THR A 227 -66.33 -37.35 -3.01
C THR A 227 -67.65 -38.14 -3.09
N SER A 228 -67.95 -38.80 -4.21
CA SER A 228 -69.23 -39.49 -4.46
C SER A 228 -69.25 -41.01 -4.21
N GLN A 229 -68.19 -41.61 -3.67
CA GLN A 229 -68.17 -43.06 -3.35
C GLN A 229 -67.91 -43.38 -1.88
N ARG A 230 -68.26 -42.46 -0.97
CA ARG A 230 -68.15 -42.68 0.48
C ARG A 230 -69.45 -43.16 1.15
N GLU A 231 -70.36 -43.75 0.39
CA GLU A 231 -71.60 -44.36 0.89
C GLU A 231 -71.74 -45.83 0.51
N THR A 232 -70.67 -46.63 0.65
CA THR A 232 -70.83 -48.09 0.82
C THR A 232 -69.82 -48.61 1.84
N SER A 233 -69.74 -47.96 3.00
CA SER A 233 -69.19 -48.59 4.20
C SER A 233 -70.16 -49.68 4.70
N ARG A 234 -70.31 -50.74 3.90
CA ARG A 234 -70.83 -52.02 4.39
C ARG A 234 -69.94 -52.43 5.55
N CYS A 235 -70.56 -52.51 6.72
CA CYS A 235 -70.07 -53.02 7.99
C CYS A 235 -69.07 -54.18 7.81
N ARG A 236 -67.76 -53.87 7.70
CA ARG A 236 -66.69 -54.89 7.83
C ARG A 236 -66.67 -55.53 9.22
N ARG A 237 -67.40 -54.96 10.19
CA ARG A 237 -67.64 -55.53 11.53
C ARG A 237 -68.53 -56.77 11.48
N CYS A 238 -69.38 -56.93 10.46
CA CYS A 238 -70.42 -57.94 10.43
C CYS A 238 -70.00 -59.25 9.69
N ARG A 239 -68.80 -59.30 9.09
CA ARG A 239 -68.29 -60.48 8.34
C ARG A 239 -67.14 -61.21 9.03
N LYS A 240 -67.09 -61.12 10.37
CA LYS A 240 -66.02 -61.69 11.22
C LYS A 240 -66.50 -62.83 12.13
N ALA A 241 -67.67 -63.40 11.86
CA ALA A 241 -68.12 -64.63 12.48
C ALA A 241 -67.84 -65.80 11.53
N ALA A 242 -67.32 -66.90 12.07
CA ALA A 242 -67.08 -68.18 11.40
C ALA A 242 -65.84 -68.32 10.48
N VAL A 243 -64.66 -67.89 10.95
CA VAL A 243 -63.42 -68.57 10.56
C VAL A 243 -62.95 -69.37 11.76
N GLN A 244 -63.14 -70.69 11.70
CA GLN A 244 -62.67 -71.58 12.76
C GLN A 244 -61.14 -71.52 12.85
N PRO A 245 -60.57 -71.49 14.07
CA PRO A 245 -59.13 -71.53 14.26
C PRO A 245 -58.61 -72.91 13.88
N HIS A 246 -58.17 -73.07 12.63
CA HIS A 246 -57.44 -74.27 12.21
C HIS A 246 -56.07 -74.28 12.92
N THR A 247 -55.98 -74.99 14.05
CA THR A 247 -54.77 -75.15 14.89
C THR A 247 -53.88 -76.31 14.42
N GLY A 248 -53.84 -76.58 13.12
CA GLY A 248 -52.98 -77.61 12.56
C GLY A 248 -51.49 -77.18 12.52
N PRO A 249 -50.54 -78.12 12.68
CA PRO A 249 -49.09 -77.83 12.69
C PRO A 249 -48.59 -77.06 11.45
N ALA A 250 -49.26 -77.20 10.30
CA ALA A 250 -48.96 -76.45 9.08
C ALA A 250 -49.19 -74.93 9.20
N VAL A 251 -50.11 -74.48 10.06
CA VAL A 251 -50.40 -73.05 10.28
C VAL A 251 -49.31 -72.40 11.13
N ILE A 252 -48.75 -73.14 12.09
CA ILE A 252 -47.64 -72.69 12.96
C ILE A 252 -46.37 -72.48 12.12
N ALA A 253 -46.03 -73.42 11.25
CA ALA A 253 -44.89 -73.30 10.32
C ALA A 253 -45.02 -72.12 9.35
N ARG A 254 -46.24 -71.84 8.85
CA ARG A 254 -46.51 -70.66 7.99
C ARG A 254 -46.40 -69.34 8.75
N LYS A 255 -46.71 -69.32 10.06
CA LYS A 255 -46.55 -68.14 10.92
C LYS A 255 -45.08 -67.79 11.12
N GLY A 256 -44.23 -68.78 11.40
CA GLY A 256 -42.77 -68.61 11.53
C GLY A 256 -42.14 -68.01 10.26
N LYS A 257 -42.42 -68.58 9.08
CA LYS A 257 -41.92 -68.05 7.79
C LYS A 257 -42.36 -66.59 7.52
N ARG A 258 -43.56 -66.21 7.96
CA ARG A 258 -44.07 -64.83 7.81
C ARG A 258 -43.37 -63.86 8.74
N GLU A 259 -43.10 -64.25 9.99
CA GLU A 259 -42.35 -63.42 10.93
C GLU A 259 -40.90 -63.22 10.48
N GLU A 260 -40.25 -64.26 10.00
CA GLU A 260 -38.89 -64.17 9.45
C GLU A 260 -38.84 -63.23 8.24
N LYS A 261 -39.80 -63.36 7.31
CA LYS A 261 -39.92 -62.42 6.18
C LYS A 261 -40.20 -60.98 6.61
N ARG A 262 -40.94 -60.76 7.72
CA ARG A 262 -41.13 -59.43 8.31
C ARG A 262 -39.84 -58.89 8.91
N LYS A 263 -39.07 -59.72 9.63
CA LYS A 263 -37.75 -59.35 10.16
C LYS A 263 -36.78 -58.98 9.03
N GLN A 264 -36.72 -59.78 7.97
CA GLN A 264 -35.92 -59.49 6.78
C GLN A 264 -36.33 -58.18 6.11
N ARG A 265 -37.63 -57.92 5.92
CA ARG A 265 -38.11 -56.64 5.36
C ARG A 265 -37.80 -55.44 6.25
N LYS A 266 -37.88 -55.61 7.57
CA LYS A 266 -37.52 -54.56 8.53
C LYS A 266 -36.01 -54.25 8.45
N ALA A 267 -35.17 -55.29 8.48
CA ALA A 267 -33.72 -55.16 8.32
C ALA A 267 -33.34 -54.52 6.97
N ALA A 268 -34.00 -54.91 5.87
CA ALA A 268 -33.77 -54.31 4.55
C ALA A 268 -34.16 -52.83 4.50
N ARG A 269 -35.26 -52.42 5.16
CA ARG A 269 -35.65 -51.00 5.28
C ARG A 269 -34.67 -50.20 6.12
N GLU A 270 -34.20 -50.77 7.23
CA GLU A 270 -33.18 -50.15 8.08
C GLU A 270 -31.86 -49.98 7.32
N ALA A 271 -31.44 -50.99 6.56
CA ALA A 271 -30.27 -50.91 5.69
C ALA A 271 -30.42 -49.84 4.58
N LEU A 272 -31.60 -49.76 3.95
CA LEU A 272 -31.87 -48.74 2.93
C LEU A 272 -31.86 -47.32 3.53
N ASN A 273 -32.49 -47.13 4.70
CA ASN A 273 -32.46 -45.84 5.39
C ASN A 273 -31.02 -45.47 5.80
N ALA A 274 -30.24 -46.43 6.30
CA ALA A 274 -28.83 -46.20 6.63
C ALA A 274 -28.03 -45.80 5.38
N ALA A 275 -28.21 -46.50 4.26
CA ALA A 275 -27.58 -46.15 2.98
C ALA A 275 -27.98 -44.76 2.49
N GLN A 276 -29.26 -44.38 2.61
CA GLN A 276 -29.74 -43.05 2.25
C GLN A 276 -29.09 -41.97 3.12
N THR A 277 -29.03 -42.17 4.44
CA THR A 277 -28.37 -41.21 5.33
C THR A 277 -26.86 -41.09 5.06
N ALA A 278 -26.19 -42.18 4.68
CA ALA A 278 -24.79 -42.16 4.30
C ALA A 278 -24.58 -41.39 2.99
N PHE A 279 -25.47 -41.58 2.01
CA PHE A 279 -25.48 -40.84 0.75
C PHE A 279 -25.73 -39.34 0.95
N ASP A 280 -26.70 -38.97 1.78
CA ASP A 280 -27.00 -37.56 2.09
C ASP A 280 -25.82 -36.89 2.80
N LYS A 281 -25.14 -37.59 3.72
CA LYS A 281 -23.91 -37.12 4.36
C LYS A 281 -22.76 -36.94 3.36
N ALA A 282 -22.57 -37.90 2.45
CA ALA A 282 -21.55 -37.79 1.40
C ALA A 282 -21.83 -36.59 0.47
N ASN A 283 -23.09 -36.39 0.07
CA ASN A 283 -23.48 -35.24 -0.74
C ASN A 283 -23.30 -33.91 0.00
N ALA A 284 -23.59 -33.86 1.31
CA ALA A 284 -23.32 -32.68 2.12
C ALA A 284 -21.81 -32.36 2.18
N ALA A 285 -20.96 -33.38 2.34
CA ALA A 285 -19.51 -33.21 2.31
C ALA A 285 -19.01 -32.71 0.94
N VAL A 286 -19.50 -33.27 -0.17
CA VAL A 286 -19.16 -32.78 -1.52
C VAL A 286 -19.60 -31.33 -1.71
N LYS A 287 -20.80 -30.95 -1.25
CA LYS A 287 -21.26 -29.56 -1.30
C LYS A 287 -20.37 -28.62 -0.50
N ALA A 288 -19.92 -29.03 0.68
CA ALA A 288 -18.99 -28.25 1.50
C ALA A 288 -17.65 -28.03 0.79
N VAL A 289 -17.04 -29.09 0.22
CA VAL A 289 -15.79 -28.98 -0.55
C VAL A 289 -15.95 -28.07 -1.78
N VAL A 290 -17.09 -28.14 -2.47
CA VAL A 290 -17.38 -27.23 -3.60
C VAL A 290 -17.51 -25.78 -3.14
N GLN A 291 -18.13 -25.52 -1.98
CA GLN A 291 -18.22 -24.18 -1.41
C GLN A 291 -16.83 -23.64 -1.03
N GLU A 292 -16.00 -24.43 -0.36
CA GLU A 292 -14.62 -24.06 -0.02
C GLU A 292 -13.79 -23.75 -1.27
N ARG A 293 -13.88 -24.59 -2.31
CA ARG A 293 -13.21 -24.35 -3.59
C ARG A 293 -13.68 -23.03 -4.23
N ASN A 294 -14.97 -22.74 -4.18
CA ASN A 294 -15.51 -21.50 -4.75
C ASN A 294 -15.04 -20.26 -3.98
N LEU A 295 -14.94 -20.33 -2.65
CA LEU A 295 -14.38 -19.24 -1.84
C LEU A 295 -12.90 -19.01 -2.18
N TYR A 296 -12.11 -20.09 -2.24
CA TYR A 296 -10.70 -20.01 -2.63
C TYR A 296 -10.51 -19.41 -4.03
N LEU A 297 -11.33 -19.79 -5.01
CA LEU A 297 -11.28 -19.22 -6.36
C LEU A 297 -11.62 -17.72 -6.37
N LYS A 298 -12.58 -17.28 -5.55
CA LYS A 298 -12.91 -15.85 -5.42
C LYS A 298 -11.75 -15.05 -4.83
N GLU A 299 -11.09 -15.58 -3.79
CA GLU A 299 -9.91 -14.95 -3.19
C GLU A 299 -8.75 -14.86 -4.18
N LEU A 300 -8.50 -15.92 -4.94
CA LEU A 300 -7.44 -15.95 -5.95
C LEU A 300 -7.70 -14.97 -7.11
N LEU A 301 -8.96 -14.81 -7.52
CA LEU A 301 -9.37 -13.79 -8.50
C LEU A 301 -9.20 -12.38 -7.93
N ALA A 302 -9.60 -12.14 -6.68
CA ALA A 302 -9.42 -10.84 -6.04
C ALA A 302 -7.92 -10.47 -5.91
N GLU A 303 -7.05 -11.42 -5.58
CA GLU A 303 -5.60 -11.22 -5.59
C GLU A 303 -5.05 -10.91 -6.97
N ALA A 304 -5.55 -11.58 -8.02
CA ALA A 304 -5.14 -11.32 -9.39
C ALA A 304 -5.53 -9.89 -9.81
N LEU A 305 -6.75 -9.47 -9.50
CA LEU A 305 -7.23 -8.10 -9.78
C LEU A 305 -6.38 -7.05 -9.06
N ARG A 306 -6.11 -7.23 -7.76
CA ARG A 306 -5.20 -6.33 -7.01
C ARG A 306 -3.80 -6.25 -7.63
N LYS A 307 -3.25 -7.38 -8.12
CA LYS A 307 -1.96 -7.38 -8.82
C LYS A 307 -2.03 -6.61 -10.14
N THR A 308 -3.14 -6.71 -10.87
CA THR A 308 -3.30 -5.92 -12.11
C THR A 308 -3.43 -4.43 -11.84
N GLU A 309 -4.14 -4.03 -10.78
CA GLU A 309 -4.21 -2.62 -10.34
C GLU A 309 -2.82 -2.09 -9.97
N LEU A 310 -2.06 -2.84 -9.18
CA LEU A 310 -0.69 -2.47 -8.83
C LEU A 310 0.24 -2.35 -10.05
N LEU A 311 0.03 -3.17 -11.09
CA LEU A 311 0.80 -3.06 -12.33
C LEU A 311 0.46 -1.78 -13.10
N LYS A 312 -0.83 -1.40 -13.15
CA LYS A 312 -1.27 -0.14 -13.75
C LYS A 312 -0.69 1.06 -13.00
N ASP A 313 -0.74 1.06 -11.66
CA ASP A 313 -0.15 2.12 -10.84
C ASP A 313 1.36 2.25 -11.09
N LEU A 314 2.07 1.13 -11.29
CA LEU A 314 3.50 1.13 -11.61
C LEU A 314 3.79 1.65 -13.02
N GLU A 315 2.90 1.43 -13.98
CA GLU A 315 2.99 1.99 -15.33
C GLU A 315 2.76 3.52 -15.29
N GLU A 316 1.72 3.98 -14.60
CA GLU A 316 1.47 5.42 -14.40
C GLU A 316 2.65 6.13 -13.72
N LEU A 317 3.25 5.51 -12.70
CA LEU A 317 4.43 6.06 -12.04
C LEU A 317 5.66 6.11 -12.94
N LYS A 318 5.80 5.19 -13.90
CA LYS A 318 6.87 5.24 -14.90
C LYS A 318 6.64 6.39 -15.88
N GLU A 319 5.42 6.57 -16.38
CA GLU A 319 5.07 7.68 -17.27
C GLU A 319 5.35 9.04 -16.61
N ILE A 320 4.89 9.22 -15.36
CA ILE A 320 5.17 10.46 -14.59
C ILE A 320 6.68 10.69 -14.41
N LYS A 321 7.44 9.62 -14.19
CA LYS A 321 8.90 9.71 -14.06
C LYS A 321 9.55 10.14 -15.37
N ASP A 322 9.13 9.57 -16.49
CA ASP A 322 9.67 9.89 -17.81
C ASP A 322 9.33 11.32 -18.23
N GLU A 323 8.10 11.78 -17.98
CA GLU A 323 7.71 13.18 -18.15
C GLU A 323 8.60 14.15 -17.35
N ARG A 324 8.90 13.82 -16.08
CA ARG A 324 9.77 14.65 -15.23
C ARG A 324 11.22 14.64 -15.72
N LEU A 325 11.70 13.53 -16.26
CA LEU A 325 13.04 13.47 -16.84
C LEU A 325 13.13 14.33 -18.11
N GLU A 326 12.08 14.35 -18.92
CA GLU A 326 12.02 15.20 -20.12
C GLU A 326 11.96 16.68 -19.76
N GLN A 327 11.13 17.07 -18.78
CA GLN A 327 11.11 18.43 -18.25
C GLN A 327 12.47 18.87 -17.71
N LYS A 328 13.19 17.97 -17.03
CA LYS A 328 14.55 18.23 -16.53
C LYS A 328 15.52 18.52 -17.68
N ARG A 329 15.47 17.73 -18.76
CA ARG A 329 16.30 17.96 -19.95
C ARG A 329 16.00 19.31 -20.62
N GLN A 330 14.73 19.67 -20.75
CA GLN A 330 14.32 20.97 -21.31
C GLN A 330 14.84 22.14 -20.48
N LEU A 331 14.74 22.04 -19.14
CA LEU A 331 15.29 23.05 -18.23
C LEU A 331 16.81 23.13 -18.32
N GLU A 332 17.52 21.99 -18.41
CA GLU A 332 18.98 21.97 -18.59
C GLU A 332 19.40 22.62 -19.92
N GLN A 333 18.67 22.38 -21.01
CA GLN A 333 18.90 23.04 -22.30
C GLN A 333 18.66 24.55 -22.22
N THR A 334 17.59 24.97 -21.52
CA THR A 334 17.27 26.40 -21.35
C THR A 334 18.35 27.10 -20.51
N ILE A 335 18.82 26.47 -19.43
CA ILE A 335 19.92 26.99 -18.60
C ILE A 335 21.21 27.09 -19.42
N ALA A 336 21.51 26.09 -20.26
CA ALA A 336 22.67 26.14 -21.15
C ALA A 336 22.58 27.33 -22.12
N GLY A 337 21.44 27.52 -22.80
CA GLY A 337 21.22 28.65 -23.70
C GLY A 337 21.35 30.01 -23.01
N LEU A 338 20.75 30.18 -21.82
CA LEU A 338 20.86 31.42 -21.06
C LEU A 338 22.31 31.71 -20.60
N ASN A 339 23.10 30.67 -20.30
CA ASN A 339 24.51 30.85 -19.95
C ASN A 339 25.36 31.27 -21.16
N GLU A 340 25.04 30.77 -22.36
CA GLU A 340 25.69 31.20 -23.60
C GLU A 340 25.36 32.67 -23.91
N GLU A 341 24.09 33.06 -23.76
CA GLU A 341 23.64 34.46 -23.89
C GLU A 341 24.36 35.38 -22.89
N LEU A 342 24.42 34.99 -21.62
CA LEU A 342 25.11 35.76 -20.58
C LEU A 342 26.61 35.92 -20.89
N GLN A 343 27.26 34.87 -21.38
CA GLN A 343 28.68 34.94 -21.78
C GLN A 343 28.89 35.88 -22.98
N ALA A 344 27.96 35.88 -23.94
CA ALA A 344 28.00 36.79 -25.08
C ALA A 344 27.81 38.25 -24.64
N GLU A 345 26.89 38.52 -23.72
CA GLU A 345 26.67 39.85 -23.14
C GLU A 345 27.89 40.33 -22.33
N ASP A 346 28.49 39.45 -21.52
CA ASP A 346 29.71 39.75 -20.78
C ASP A 346 30.89 40.07 -21.71
N ALA A 347 31.02 39.36 -22.83
CA ALA A 347 32.02 39.65 -23.85
C ALA A 347 31.78 41.01 -24.50
N ALA A 348 30.54 41.31 -24.89
CA ALA A 348 30.16 42.60 -25.46
C ALA A 348 30.41 43.76 -24.47
N PHE A 349 30.11 43.56 -23.19
CA PHE A 349 30.39 44.54 -22.14
C PHE A 349 31.89 44.79 -21.96
N ARG A 350 32.73 43.74 -21.99
CA ARG A 350 34.18 43.89 -21.94
C ARG A 350 34.72 44.67 -23.14
N GLU A 351 34.22 44.40 -24.34
CA GLU A 351 34.58 45.19 -25.54
C GLU A 351 34.13 46.65 -25.42
N ALA A 352 32.93 46.91 -24.91
CA ALA A 352 32.47 48.28 -24.68
C ALA A 352 33.39 49.01 -23.68
N LYS A 353 33.80 48.32 -22.60
CA LYS A 353 34.74 48.87 -21.60
C LYS A 353 36.11 49.20 -22.21
N THR A 354 36.66 48.36 -23.08
CA THR A 354 37.93 48.65 -23.75
C THR A 354 37.81 49.84 -24.70
N ARG A 355 36.73 49.91 -25.49
CA ARG A 355 36.45 51.06 -26.38
C ARG A 355 36.32 52.37 -25.59
N ILE A 356 35.58 52.38 -24.49
CA ILE A 356 35.45 53.56 -23.62
C ILE A 356 36.83 53.97 -23.07
N ALA A 357 37.63 53.01 -22.59
CA ALA A 357 38.97 53.30 -22.09
C ALA A 357 39.89 53.92 -23.17
N GLU A 358 39.79 53.47 -24.42
CA GLU A 358 40.52 54.05 -25.55
C GLU A 358 40.07 55.48 -25.88
N VAL A 359 38.75 55.73 -25.88
CA VAL A 359 38.20 57.08 -26.09
C VAL A 359 38.68 58.03 -25.00
N VAL A 360 38.65 57.61 -23.73
CA VAL A 360 39.14 58.40 -22.59
C VAL A 360 40.65 58.69 -22.73
N ARG A 361 41.46 57.71 -23.16
CA ARG A 361 42.89 57.92 -23.42
C ARG A 361 43.12 58.94 -24.55
N LYS A 362 42.34 58.88 -25.64
CA LYS A 362 42.42 59.84 -26.75
C LYS A 362 42.05 61.25 -26.30
N LEU A 363 40.92 61.41 -25.62
CA LEU A 363 40.47 62.69 -25.07
C LEU A 363 41.49 63.29 -24.09
N ASN A 364 42.05 62.48 -23.19
CA ASN A 364 43.08 62.96 -22.25
C ASN A 364 44.35 63.42 -22.97
N LYS A 365 44.73 62.75 -24.07
CA LYS A 365 45.86 63.17 -24.91
C LYS A 365 45.55 64.49 -25.61
N GLU A 366 44.39 64.62 -26.24
CA GLU A 366 43.96 65.85 -26.92
C GLU A 366 43.88 67.04 -25.95
N VAL A 367 43.31 66.86 -24.76
CA VAL A 367 43.26 67.92 -23.73
C VAL A 367 44.67 68.33 -23.28
N LYS A 368 45.60 67.37 -23.15
CA LYS A 368 46.99 67.67 -22.82
C LYS A 368 47.68 68.44 -23.94
N ASP A 369 47.47 68.04 -25.20
CA ASP A 369 48.03 68.70 -26.37
C ASP A 369 47.48 70.12 -26.52
N GLN A 370 46.18 70.33 -26.29
CA GLN A 370 45.55 71.66 -26.24
C GLN A 370 46.16 72.55 -25.15
N ARG A 371 46.36 72.02 -23.93
CA ARG A 371 47.01 72.76 -22.84
C ARG A 371 48.45 73.14 -23.17
N LEU A 372 49.20 72.25 -23.83
CA LEU A 372 50.57 72.54 -24.28
C LEU A 372 50.57 73.60 -25.37
N HIS A 373 49.60 73.58 -26.29
CA HIS A 373 49.45 74.60 -27.32
C HIS A 373 49.13 75.97 -26.72
N GLN A 374 48.14 76.05 -25.83
CA GLN A 374 47.79 77.28 -25.10
C GLN A 374 48.97 77.81 -24.28
N LYS A 375 49.75 76.92 -23.65
CA LYS A 375 50.96 77.31 -22.90
C LYS A 375 52.01 77.95 -23.82
N ARG A 376 52.23 77.40 -25.01
CA ARG A 376 53.17 77.97 -25.98
C ARG A 376 52.70 79.32 -26.51
N GLU A 377 51.40 79.45 -26.82
CA GLU A 377 50.81 80.73 -27.23
C GLU A 377 51.01 81.81 -26.16
N LEU A 378 50.71 81.51 -24.89
CA LEU A 378 50.95 82.44 -23.78
C LEU A 378 52.45 82.76 -23.58
N GLU A 379 53.35 81.78 -23.75
CA GLU A 379 54.80 82.00 -23.69
C GLU A 379 55.31 82.89 -24.84
N ASP A 380 54.72 82.78 -26.03
CA ASP A 380 55.03 83.63 -27.18
C ASP A 380 54.50 85.05 -26.98
N GLU A 381 53.26 85.20 -26.46
CA GLU A 381 52.68 86.49 -26.09
C GLU A 381 53.52 87.21 -25.02
N ILE A 382 53.94 86.51 -23.97
CA ILE A 382 54.82 87.07 -22.92
C ILE A 382 56.15 87.53 -23.51
N ARG A 383 56.76 86.74 -24.41
CA ARG A 383 58.00 87.10 -25.08
C ARG A 383 57.83 88.34 -25.96
N GLY A 384 56.69 88.47 -26.65
CA GLY A 384 56.33 89.66 -27.41
C GLY A 384 56.25 90.90 -26.52
N LEU A 385 55.49 90.82 -25.42
CA LEU A 385 55.34 91.92 -24.46
C LEU A 385 56.67 92.31 -23.78
N GLN A 386 57.53 91.34 -23.48
CA GLN A 386 58.88 91.61 -22.95
C GLN A 386 59.75 92.36 -23.96
N ALA A 387 59.73 91.96 -25.23
CA ALA A 387 60.48 92.64 -26.28
C ALA A 387 59.98 94.08 -26.51
N GLU A 388 58.66 94.30 -26.45
CA GLU A 388 58.06 95.63 -26.49
C GLU A 388 58.49 96.50 -25.29
N ALA A 389 58.48 95.93 -24.08
CA ALA A 389 58.93 96.62 -22.88
C ALA A 389 60.42 96.99 -22.95
N ASP A 390 61.28 96.07 -23.40
CA ASP A 390 62.72 96.32 -23.61
C ASP A 390 62.97 97.38 -24.67
N ALA A 391 62.17 97.42 -25.74
CA ALA A 391 62.25 98.44 -26.78
C ALA A 391 61.80 99.82 -26.26
N ALA A 392 60.76 99.88 -25.42
CA ALA A 392 60.28 101.12 -24.82
C ALA A 392 61.27 101.70 -23.77
N PHE A 393 62.13 100.87 -23.18
CA PHE A 393 63.14 101.30 -22.21
C PHE A 393 64.40 101.91 -22.86
N ARG A 394 64.69 101.57 -24.12
CA ARG A 394 65.79 102.14 -24.91
C ARG A 394 65.41 103.48 -25.49
#